data_AF-A0AAD5DG27-F1
#
_entry.id   AF-A0AAD5DG27-F1
#
_cell.length_a   1.000
_cell.length_b   1.000
_cell.length_c   1.000
_cell.angle_alpha   90.00
_cell.angle_beta   90.00
_cell.angle_gamma   90.00
#
_symmetry.space_group_name_H-M   'P 1'
#
loop_
_entity.id
_entity.type
_entity.pdbx_description
1 polymer ?
#
loop_
_entity_poly.entity_id
_entity_poly.type
_entity_poly.pdbx_seq_one_letter_code
_entity_poly.pdbx_strand_id
1 'polypeptide(L)'
;MQRSRQLATLGARLRVAAAAAGGSAAARAWQPAQQQLLSLNTLASSSAAAARAAPEHAAALAATARRQAAAAGRRSFAADAVARPGPAPRGTSKAGSGRSLWSGMFLLVPGGLAAFLGKWQWDRREWKRELLERREGMMQGEPLDLFAIDEEPEEYRRVFVEGTFDHAASQYVGPRTRQVAGTNKQGFLIVTPLRQQGGPRCVMVNRGWVPTEWKEDAAMRAEGQPAGKASAVRIEGILRHGEDPGGFVPPNEPEKGNWFYMNPSELAVAGGLPAQAPLVEVVTETPGTYIGRGPPTATEILGGRRRGPDIQESYPLPKSMDDMLHFSVMPQDHFNYAATWWTLSAATLALAVKAIRQGVKAR
;
A
#
# COMPACT_ATOMS: atom_id res chain seq x y z
N MET A 1 22.44 -9.53 8.15
CA MET A 1 22.94 -8.21 7.69
C MET A 1 24.08 -8.26 6.66
N GLN A 2 24.96 -9.27 6.62
CA GLN A 2 26.13 -9.29 5.72
C GLN A 2 25.79 -9.68 4.25
N ARG A 3 24.77 -10.51 4.02
CA ARG A 3 24.30 -10.89 2.66
C ARG A 3 23.55 -9.77 1.92
N SER A 4 22.86 -8.87 2.63
CA SER A 4 22.16 -7.72 2.03
C SER A 4 23.13 -6.62 1.59
N ARG A 5 24.23 -6.41 2.33
CA ARG A 5 25.29 -5.47 1.93
C ARG A 5 26.06 -5.94 0.68
N GLN A 6 26.25 -7.25 0.49
CA GLN A 6 26.90 -7.82 -0.70
C GLN A 6 26.06 -7.70 -1.98
N LEU A 7 24.73 -7.80 -1.88
CA LEU A 7 23.83 -7.62 -3.04
C LEU A 7 23.70 -6.16 -3.45
N ALA A 8 23.72 -5.23 -2.48
CA ALA A 8 23.70 -3.79 -2.76
C ALA A 8 25.00 -3.31 -3.44
N THR A 9 26.16 -3.84 -3.04
CA THR A 9 27.45 -3.53 -3.69
C THR A 9 27.58 -4.15 -5.09
N LEU A 10 26.98 -5.32 -5.33
CA LEU A 10 26.91 -5.91 -6.67
C LEU A 10 26.03 -5.07 -7.62
N GLY A 11 24.89 -4.59 -7.12
CA GLY A 11 23.99 -3.70 -7.87
C GLY A 11 24.61 -2.35 -8.21
N ALA A 12 25.38 -1.76 -7.29
CA ALA A 12 26.11 -0.51 -7.53
C ALA A 12 27.23 -0.68 -8.56
N ARG A 13 27.99 -1.79 -8.50
CA ARG A 13 29.07 -2.09 -9.48
C ARG A 13 28.53 -2.35 -10.89
N LEU A 14 27.35 -2.99 -11.00
CA LEU A 14 26.68 -3.20 -12.30
C LEU A 14 26.15 -1.89 -12.91
N ARG A 15 25.73 -0.91 -12.09
CA ARG A 15 25.29 0.42 -12.56
C ARG A 15 26.45 1.29 -13.05
N VAL A 16 27.60 1.23 -12.39
CA VAL A 16 28.82 1.94 -12.84
C VAL A 16 29.35 1.33 -14.14
N ALA A 17 29.30 0.00 -14.28
CA ALA A 17 29.65 -0.68 -15.54
C ALA A 17 28.68 -0.34 -16.69
N ALA A 18 27.38 -0.19 -16.41
CA ALA A 18 26.38 0.20 -17.39
C ALA A 18 26.47 1.68 -17.81
N ALA A 19 26.91 2.57 -16.91
CA ALA A 19 27.15 3.98 -17.22
C ALA A 19 28.46 4.21 -18.01
N ALA A 20 29.46 3.35 -17.82
CA ALA A 20 30.72 3.40 -18.57
C ALA A 20 30.60 2.84 -20.01
N ALA A 21 29.62 1.97 -20.27
CA ALA A 21 29.32 1.45 -21.60
C ALA A 21 28.35 2.38 -22.35
N GLY A 22 28.86 3.54 -22.77
CA GLY A 22 28.10 4.47 -23.59
C GLY A 22 27.56 3.81 -24.87
N GLY A 23 26.26 3.94 -25.10
CA GLY A 23 25.66 3.68 -26.41
C GLY A 23 24.31 2.95 -26.36
N SER A 24 23.23 3.71 -26.54
CA SER A 24 22.04 3.51 -27.41
C SER A 24 21.37 2.12 -27.61
N ALA A 25 22.05 0.99 -27.40
CA ALA A 25 21.52 -0.37 -27.56
C ALA A 25 20.78 -0.86 -26.30
N ALA A 26 21.28 -0.57 -25.09
CA ALA A 26 20.63 -0.97 -23.84
C ALA A 26 19.29 -0.25 -23.59
N ALA A 27 19.18 1.02 -24.00
CA ALA A 27 17.94 1.79 -23.90
C ALA A 27 16.82 1.27 -24.82
N ARG A 28 17.17 0.73 -25.99
CA ARG A 28 16.19 0.15 -26.95
C ARG A 28 15.68 -1.24 -26.54
N ALA A 29 16.47 -2.00 -25.77
CA ALA A 29 16.06 -3.30 -25.24
C ALA A 29 15.12 -3.21 -24.01
N TRP A 30 15.03 -2.05 -23.37
CA TRP A 30 14.26 -1.86 -22.12
C TRP A 30 12.80 -1.41 -22.31
N GLN A 31 12.44 -0.83 -23.46
CA GLN A 31 11.07 -0.38 -23.73
C GLN A 31 10.02 -1.51 -23.85
N PRO A 32 10.31 -2.67 -24.49
CA PRO A 32 9.33 -3.76 -24.58
C PRO A 32 9.05 -4.43 -23.22
N ALA A 33 10.09 -4.54 -22.37
CA ALA A 33 9.97 -5.12 -21.02
C ALA A 33 9.12 -4.23 -20.09
N GLN A 34 9.18 -2.91 -20.27
CA GLN A 34 8.37 -1.94 -19.53
C GLN A 34 6.89 -1.99 -19.92
N GLN A 35 6.57 -2.15 -21.21
CA GLN A 35 5.18 -2.31 -21.67
C GLN A 35 4.57 -3.65 -21.22
N GLN A 36 5.37 -4.72 -21.14
CA GLN A 36 4.94 -6.00 -20.59
C GLN A 36 4.68 -5.96 -19.07
N LEU A 37 5.44 -5.17 -18.32
CA LEU A 37 5.19 -4.97 -16.88
C LEU A 37 3.93 -4.11 -16.63
N LEU A 38 3.65 -3.13 -17.50
CA LEU A 38 2.44 -2.31 -17.43
C LEU A 38 1.16 -3.10 -17.76
N SER A 39 1.22 -4.02 -18.73
CA SER A 39 0.10 -4.90 -19.08
C SER A 39 -0.21 -5.95 -18.00
N LEU A 40 0.81 -6.44 -17.30
CA LEU A 40 0.63 -7.35 -16.16
C LEU A 40 -0.01 -6.65 -14.95
N ASN A 41 0.32 -5.37 -14.70
CA ASN A 41 -0.32 -4.58 -13.65
C ASN A 41 -1.78 -4.23 -13.98
N THR A 42 -2.12 -3.93 -15.23
CA THR A 42 -3.52 -3.67 -15.64
C THR A 42 -4.38 -4.93 -15.54
N LEU A 43 -3.83 -6.10 -15.88
CA LEU A 43 -4.50 -7.40 -15.70
C LEU A 43 -4.73 -7.74 -14.21
N ALA A 44 -3.77 -7.40 -13.33
CA ALA A 44 -3.92 -7.56 -11.89
C ALA A 44 -4.99 -6.61 -11.30
N SER A 45 -5.09 -5.37 -11.79
CA SER A 45 -6.13 -4.43 -11.38
C SER A 45 -7.53 -4.81 -11.87
N SER A 46 -7.67 -5.38 -13.07
CA SER A 46 -8.97 -5.90 -13.56
C SER A 46 -9.46 -7.13 -12.77
N SER A 47 -8.53 -7.94 -12.24
CA SER A 47 -8.84 -9.07 -11.36
C SER A 47 -9.41 -8.62 -10.01
N ALA A 48 -8.95 -7.48 -9.48
CA ALA A 48 -9.45 -6.92 -8.22
C ALA A 48 -10.89 -6.38 -8.32
N ALA A 49 -11.28 -5.83 -9.49
CA ALA A 49 -12.66 -5.41 -9.74
C ALA A 49 -13.62 -6.61 -9.88
N ALA A 50 -13.17 -7.70 -10.52
CA ALA A 50 -13.96 -8.92 -10.66
C ALA A 50 -14.15 -9.66 -9.32
N ALA A 51 -13.14 -9.65 -8.43
CA ALA A 51 -13.24 -10.26 -7.11
C ALA A 51 -14.26 -9.57 -6.17
N ARG A 52 -14.53 -8.27 -6.37
CA ARG A 52 -15.54 -7.51 -5.61
C ARG A 52 -16.98 -7.79 -6.03
N ALA A 53 -17.22 -8.38 -7.21
CA ALA A 53 -18.55 -8.73 -7.73
C ALA A 53 -18.92 -10.22 -7.58
N ALA A 54 -18.05 -11.03 -6.95
CA ALA A 54 -18.13 -12.48 -6.92
C ALA A 54 -19.30 -13.14 -6.13
N PRO A 55 -19.88 -12.56 -5.05
CA PRO A 55 -20.81 -13.34 -4.23
C PRO A 55 -22.19 -13.56 -4.88
N GLU A 56 -22.69 -12.63 -5.70
CA GLU A 56 -24.04 -12.75 -6.30
C GLU A 56 -24.07 -13.58 -7.59
N HIS A 57 -23.00 -13.54 -8.39
CA HIS A 57 -22.92 -14.28 -9.66
C HIS A 57 -22.63 -15.79 -9.46
N ALA A 58 -21.94 -16.18 -8.39
CA ALA A 58 -21.62 -17.58 -8.09
C ALA A 58 -22.87 -18.39 -7.72
N ALA A 59 -23.83 -17.79 -7.01
CA ALA A 59 -25.08 -18.45 -6.63
C ALA A 59 -26.00 -18.71 -7.83
N ALA A 60 -26.10 -17.76 -8.76
CA ALA A 60 -26.91 -17.88 -9.97
C ALA A 60 -26.38 -18.97 -10.93
N LEU A 61 -25.06 -19.06 -11.09
CA LEU A 61 -24.43 -20.08 -11.95
C LEU A 61 -24.57 -21.51 -11.36
N ALA A 62 -24.47 -21.64 -10.03
CA ALA A 62 -24.68 -22.93 -9.36
C ALA A 62 -26.14 -23.42 -9.47
N ALA A 63 -27.13 -22.52 -9.46
CA ALA A 63 -28.54 -22.86 -9.62
C ALA A 63 -28.89 -23.30 -11.05
N THR A 64 -28.23 -22.73 -12.07
CA THR A 64 -28.42 -23.08 -13.49
C THR A 64 -27.77 -24.41 -13.83
N ALA A 65 -26.58 -24.68 -13.28
CA ALA A 65 -25.87 -25.95 -13.45
C ALA A 65 -26.64 -27.14 -12.83
N ARG A 66 -27.28 -26.95 -11.67
CA ARG A 66 -28.12 -27.99 -11.04
C ARG A 66 -29.39 -28.32 -11.85
N ARG A 67 -29.99 -27.32 -12.51
CA ARG A 67 -31.16 -27.54 -13.39
C ARG A 67 -30.81 -28.28 -14.68
N GLN A 68 -29.66 -27.99 -15.28
CA GLN A 68 -29.19 -28.69 -16.49
C GLN A 68 -28.80 -30.15 -16.20
N ALA A 69 -28.19 -30.42 -15.04
CA ALA A 69 -27.86 -31.79 -14.62
C ALA A 69 -29.12 -32.65 -14.38
N ALA A 70 -30.21 -32.07 -13.87
CA ALA A 70 -31.48 -32.78 -13.66
C ALA A 70 -32.26 -33.08 -14.96
N ALA A 71 -32.00 -32.34 -16.04
CA ALA A 71 -32.61 -32.56 -17.36
C ALA A 71 -31.93 -33.66 -18.18
N ALA A 72 -30.63 -33.90 -17.95
CA ALA A 72 -29.85 -34.90 -18.69
C ALA A 72 -30.08 -36.36 -18.24
N GLY A 73 -30.69 -36.59 -17.07
CA GLY A 73 -30.90 -37.93 -16.51
C GLY A 73 -32.17 -38.66 -16.96
N ARG A 74 -33.00 -38.08 -17.84
CA ARG A 74 -34.29 -38.67 -18.23
C ARG A 74 -34.53 -38.64 -19.74
N ARG A 75 -33.71 -39.33 -20.53
CA ARG A 75 -34.08 -39.77 -21.91
C ARG A 75 -33.39 -41.09 -22.26
N SER A 76 -34.07 -42.20 -21.97
CA SER A 76 -33.90 -43.47 -22.69
C SER A 76 -34.81 -43.43 -23.92
N PHE A 77 -34.33 -43.76 -25.13
CA PHE A 77 -35.18 -44.31 -26.19
C PHE A 77 -34.35 -45.14 -27.21
N ALA A 78 -34.80 -46.40 -27.30
CA ALA A 78 -34.79 -47.42 -28.35
C ALA A 78 -33.98 -47.28 -29.66
N ALA A 79 -33.54 -48.46 -30.09
CA ALA A 79 -32.86 -48.80 -31.34
C ALA A 79 -33.74 -48.61 -32.59
N ASP A 80 -33.10 -48.43 -33.75
CA ASP A 80 -33.48 -49.12 -34.98
C ASP A 80 -32.28 -49.29 -35.92
N ALA A 81 -32.22 -50.46 -36.56
CA ALA A 81 -31.14 -50.94 -37.40
C ALA A 81 -31.48 -50.76 -38.88
N VAL A 82 -30.54 -50.23 -39.69
CA VAL A 82 -30.53 -50.38 -41.16
C VAL A 82 -29.09 -50.61 -41.64
N ALA A 83 -28.97 -51.45 -42.67
CA ALA A 83 -27.83 -52.26 -43.07
C ALA A 83 -26.56 -51.55 -43.60
N ARG A 84 -25.45 -52.30 -43.53
CA ARG A 84 -24.08 -52.00 -44.02
C ARG A 84 -23.97 -52.04 -45.55
N PRO A 85 -22.91 -51.40 -46.09
CA PRO A 85 -21.96 -52.14 -46.93
C PRO A 85 -20.49 -52.00 -46.49
N GLY A 86 -19.76 -53.12 -46.60
CA GLY A 86 -18.32 -53.27 -46.95
C GLY A 86 -17.21 -52.57 -46.13
N PRO A 87 -16.13 -53.28 -45.71
CA PRO A 87 -15.06 -52.70 -44.92
C PRO A 87 -14.04 -51.94 -45.79
N ALA A 88 -13.91 -50.63 -45.60
CA ALA A 88 -12.75 -49.87 -46.07
C ALA A 88 -11.56 -50.10 -45.11
N PRO A 89 -10.31 -50.15 -45.61
CA PRO A 89 -9.16 -50.63 -44.86
C PRO A 89 -8.87 -49.76 -43.64
N ARG A 90 -8.52 -50.42 -42.52
CA ARG A 90 -8.04 -49.80 -41.29
C ARG A 90 -6.75 -49.02 -41.57
N GLY A 91 -6.89 -47.73 -41.87
CA GLY A 91 -5.83 -46.77 -41.69
C GLY A 91 -5.68 -46.51 -40.19
N THR A 92 -4.74 -47.19 -39.53
CA THR A 92 -4.35 -46.87 -38.16
C THR A 92 -3.65 -45.52 -38.16
N SER A 93 -4.39 -44.41 -38.10
CA SER A 93 -3.79 -43.14 -37.70
C SER A 93 -3.55 -43.19 -36.20
N LYS A 94 -2.40 -43.75 -35.78
CA LYS A 94 -1.75 -43.43 -34.51
C LYS A 94 -1.32 -41.96 -34.56
N ALA A 95 -2.28 -41.04 -34.57
CA ALA A 95 -2.04 -39.62 -34.52
C ALA A 95 -2.52 -39.12 -33.15
N GLY A 96 -1.58 -38.94 -32.21
CA GLY A 96 -1.82 -38.04 -31.08
C GLY A 96 -1.34 -38.42 -29.69
N SER A 97 -0.55 -39.47 -29.46
CA SER A 97 -0.11 -39.77 -28.08
C SER A 97 1.04 -38.89 -27.54
N GLY A 98 1.66 -38.08 -28.40
CA GLY A 98 2.70 -37.12 -28.05
C GLY A 98 2.19 -35.81 -27.44
N ARG A 99 1.02 -35.31 -27.87
CA ARG A 99 0.57 -33.94 -27.55
C ARG A 99 0.14 -33.76 -26.08
N SER A 100 -0.34 -34.83 -25.44
CA SER A 100 -0.89 -34.78 -24.07
C SER A 100 0.15 -34.77 -22.94
N LEU A 101 1.36 -35.30 -23.18
CA LEU A 101 2.44 -35.28 -22.17
C LEU A 101 3.14 -33.91 -22.15
N TRP A 102 3.40 -33.36 -23.33
CA TRP A 102 3.97 -32.02 -23.47
C TRP A 102 3.02 -30.94 -22.94
N SER A 103 1.71 -31.05 -23.21
CA SER A 103 0.72 -30.11 -22.67
C SER A 103 0.64 -30.13 -21.13
N GLY A 104 0.76 -31.30 -20.50
CA GLY A 104 0.82 -31.41 -19.04
C GLY A 104 2.09 -30.80 -18.43
N MET A 105 3.24 -30.95 -19.10
CA MET A 105 4.51 -30.35 -18.66
C MET A 105 4.48 -28.81 -18.77
N PHE A 106 3.86 -28.26 -19.83
CA PHE A 106 3.69 -26.82 -19.99
C PHE A 106 2.82 -26.18 -18.89
N LEU A 107 1.90 -26.95 -18.28
CA LEU A 107 1.07 -26.47 -17.16
C LEU A 107 1.82 -26.39 -15.82
N LEU A 108 2.99 -27.04 -15.70
CA LEU A 108 3.79 -26.97 -14.47
C LEU A 108 4.55 -25.64 -14.35
N VAL A 109 4.90 -24.99 -15.46
CA VAL A 109 5.59 -23.69 -15.45
C VAL A 109 4.77 -22.58 -14.77
N PRO A 110 3.51 -22.31 -15.20
CA PRO A 110 2.69 -21.31 -14.52
C PRO A 110 2.33 -21.74 -13.08
N GLY A 111 2.19 -23.04 -12.81
CA GLY A 111 1.97 -23.54 -11.45
C GLY A 111 3.15 -23.30 -10.52
N GLY A 112 4.36 -23.61 -10.95
CA GLY A 112 5.59 -23.34 -10.20
C GLY A 112 5.82 -21.85 -9.98
N LEU A 113 5.55 -21.02 -10.99
CA LEU A 113 5.60 -19.56 -10.84
C LEU A 113 4.57 -19.07 -9.80
N ALA A 114 3.34 -19.58 -9.85
CA ALA A 114 2.31 -19.24 -8.87
C ALA A 114 2.71 -19.68 -7.45
N ALA A 115 3.29 -20.88 -7.28
CA ALA A 115 3.81 -21.33 -5.99
C ALA A 115 4.89 -20.40 -5.44
N PHE A 116 5.84 -19.99 -6.30
CA PHE A 116 6.90 -19.04 -5.97
C PHE A 116 6.32 -17.68 -5.54
N LEU A 117 5.39 -17.12 -6.32
CA LEU A 117 4.73 -15.86 -5.98
C LEU A 117 3.95 -15.97 -4.66
N GLY A 118 3.27 -17.10 -4.42
CA GLY A 118 2.60 -17.35 -3.14
C GLY A 118 3.57 -17.37 -1.96
N LYS A 119 4.73 -18.02 -2.10
CA LYS A 119 5.79 -18.00 -1.08
C LYS A 119 6.35 -16.60 -0.87
N TRP A 120 6.59 -15.85 -1.94
CA TRP A 120 7.06 -14.46 -1.84
C TRP A 120 6.06 -13.57 -1.10
N GLN A 121 4.76 -13.71 -1.38
CA GLN A 121 3.70 -13.00 -0.66
C GLN A 121 3.65 -13.37 0.82
N TRP A 122 3.83 -14.66 1.15
CA TRP A 122 3.92 -15.11 2.54
C TRP A 122 5.11 -14.51 3.28
N ASP A 123 6.30 -14.51 2.66
CA ASP A 123 7.49 -13.90 3.27
C ASP A 123 7.31 -12.40 3.47
N ARG A 124 6.66 -11.73 2.51
CA ARG A 124 6.34 -10.31 2.60
C ARG A 124 5.36 -10.02 3.73
N ARG A 125 4.38 -10.90 3.96
CA ARG A 125 3.46 -10.84 5.09
C ARG A 125 4.22 -10.91 6.41
N GLU A 126 5.05 -11.92 6.61
CA GLU A 126 5.79 -12.10 7.88
C GLU A 126 6.70 -10.91 8.16
N TRP A 127 7.44 -10.45 7.16
CA TRP A 127 8.25 -9.25 7.30
C TRP A 127 7.42 -8.02 7.71
N LYS A 128 6.24 -7.81 7.14
CA LYS A 128 5.37 -6.70 7.53
C LYS A 128 4.79 -6.88 8.94
N ARG A 129 4.45 -8.10 9.34
CA ARG A 129 3.95 -8.40 10.69
C ARG A 129 5.01 -8.06 11.74
N GLU A 130 6.25 -8.49 11.54
CA GLU A 130 7.37 -8.18 12.43
C GLU A 130 7.63 -6.67 12.53
N LEU A 131 7.52 -5.94 11.42
CA LEU A 131 7.63 -4.47 11.42
C LEU A 131 6.52 -3.81 12.25
N LEU A 132 5.28 -4.26 12.11
CA LEU A 132 4.15 -3.73 12.87
C LEU A 132 4.28 -4.03 14.36
N GLU A 133 4.60 -5.26 14.71
CA GLU A 133 4.80 -5.67 16.11
C GLU A 133 5.91 -4.84 16.78
N ARG A 134 7.00 -4.59 16.06
CA ARG A 134 8.09 -3.74 16.57
C ARG A 134 7.63 -2.29 16.77
N ARG A 135 6.96 -1.70 15.77
CA ARG A 135 6.46 -0.32 15.86
C ARG A 135 5.47 -0.16 17.00
N GLU A 136 4.52 -1.08 17.10
CA GLU A 136 3.52 -1.10 18.16
C GLU A 136 4.17 -1.15 19.54
N GLY A 137 5.15 -2.05 19.73
CA GLY A 137 5.89 -2.13 20.99
C GLY A 137 6.61 -0.83 21.37
N MET A 138 7.19 -0.11 20.40
CA MET A 138 7.86 1.18 20.64
C MET A 138 6.87 2.31 20.97
N MET A 139 5.69 2.26 20.36
CA MET A 139 4.61 3.23 20.56
C MET A 139 3.79 2.97 21.83
N GLN A 140 3.86 1.80 22.47
CA GLN A 140 3.09 1.55 23.70
C GLN A 140 3.79 2.02 24.99
N GLY A 141 5.12 2.19 24.99
CA GLY A 141 5.85 2.57 26.21
C GLY A 141 5.59 4.01 26.66
N GLU A 142 5.84 4.31 27.94
CA GLU A 142 5.70 5.64 28.52
C GLU A 142 6.44 6.73 27.74
N PRO A 143 5.88 7.94 27.53
CA PRO A 143 6.56 9.01 26.82
C PRO A 143 7.88 9.42 27.48
N LEU A 144 8.98 9.43 26.72
CA LEU A 144 10.27 9.92 27.19
C LEU A 144 10.40 11.44 26.99
N ASP A 145 11.06 12.14 27.92
CA ASP A 145 11.42 13.54 27.73
C ASP A 145 12.57 13.64 26.71
N LEU A 146 12.27 14.11 25.50
CA LEU A 146 13.26 14.21 24.43
C LEU A 146 14.33 15.28 24.69
N PHE A 147 14.05 16.28 25.54
CA PHE A 147 15.04 17.31 25.88
C PHE A 147 15.93 16.92 27.08
N ALA A 148 15.53 15.93 27.88
CA ALA A 148 16.32 15.41 28.98
C ALA A 148 17.31 14.30 28.58
N ILE A 149 17.17 13.73 27.37
CA ILE A 149 18.03 12.66 26.86
C ILE A 149 19.11 13.20 25.91
N ASP A 150 20.30 12.60 25.99
CA ASP A 150 21.44 12.99 25.15
C ASP A 150 21.44 12.27 23.80
N GLU A 151 21.06 11.00 23.80
CA GLU A 151 20.96 10.18 22.60
C GLU A 151 19.50 10.13 22.11
N GLU A 152 19.31 10.37 20.81
CA GLU A 152 18.00 10.29 20.18
C GLU A 152 17.50 8.83 20.23
N PRO A 153 16.26 8.58 20.69
CA PRO A 153 15.73 7.23 20.79
C PRO A 153 15.44 6.65 19.41
N GLU A 154 15.10 5.37 19.36
CA GLU A 154 14.75 4.72 18.09
C GLU A 154 13.45 5.30 17.49
N GLU A 155 13.33 5.30 16.16
CA GLU A 155 12.12 5.74 15.45
C GLU A 155 10.88 5.01 16.00
N TYR A 156 9.74 5.71 16.04
CA TYR A 156 8.48 5.26 16.63
C TYR A 156 8.42 5.26 18.15
N ARG A 157 9.47 5.72 18.86
CA ARG A 157 9.39 5.91 20.31
C ARG A 157 8.42 7.04 20.67
N ARG A 158 7.56 6.79 21.67
CA ARG A 158 6.77 7.84 22.33
C ARG A 158 7.67 8.79 23.09
N VAL A 159 7.51 10.08 22.81
CA VAL A 159 8.28 11.16 23.42
C VAL A 159 7.37 12.33 23.74
N PHE A 160 7.79 13.17 24.67
CA PHE A 160 7.22 14.48 24.88
C PHE A 160 8.31 15.56 24.88
N VAL A 161 7.89 16.78 24.57
CA VAL A 161 8.72 17.99 24.60
C VAL A 161 7.94 19.13 25.21
N GLU A 162 8.64 20.01 25.93
CA GLU A 162 8.06 21.22 26.50
C GLU A 162 8.84 22.44 26.03
N GLY A 163 8.13 23.42 25.46
CA GLY A 163 8.78 24.59 24.91
C GLY A 163 7.84 25.53 24.19
N THR A 164 8.40 26.46 23.42
CA THR A 164 7.63 27.48 22.70
C THR A 164 7.76 27.26 21.20
N PHE A 165 6.63 27.32 20.50
CA PHE A 165 6.60 27.25 19.05
C PHE A 165 7.10 28.55 18.40
N ASP A 166 7.92 28.41 17.37
CA ASP A 166 8.19 29.49 16.42
C ASP A 166 7.26 29.35 15.20
N HIS A 167 6.06 29.91 15.33
CA HIS A 167 5.05 29.82 14.27
C HIS A 167 5.46 30.55 12.99
N ALA A 168 6.33 31.56 13.07
CA ALA A 168 6.82 32.31 11.91
C ALA A 168 7.73 31.46 11.02
N ALA A 169 8.43 30.48 11.60
CA ALA A 169 9.31 29.55 10.92
C ALA A 169 8.63 28.23 10.49
N SER A 170 7.29 28.17 10.52
CA SER A 170 6.54 26.96 10.12
C SER A 170 6.69 26.63 8.63
N GLN A 171 6.88 25.35 8.33
CA GLN A 171 7.01 24.80 6.98
C GLN A 171 5.76 24.00 6.58
N TYR A 172 5.42 24.02 5.30
CA TYR A 172 4.26 23.31 4.74
C TYR A 172 4.74 22.21 3.78
N VAL A 173 4.49 20.96 4.14
CA VAL A 173 4.89 19.79 3.34
C VAL A 173 3.70 19.25 2.56
N GLY A 174 3.77 19.26 1.23
CA GLY A 174 2.70 18.77 0.38
C GLY A 174 3.01 18.84 -1.12
N PRO A 175 2.00 18.51 -1.96
CA PRO A 175 0.60 18.32 -1.59
C PRO A 175 0.32 17.03 -0.80
N ARG A 176 -0.64 17.09 0.13
CA ARG A 176 -1.17 15.93 0.89
C ARG A 176 -2.68 15.89 0.81
N THR A 177 -3.21 14.79 0.31
CA THR A 177 -4.66 14.56 0.27
C THR A 177 -5.08 13.86 1.56
N ARG A 178 -6.16 14.36 2.19
CA ARG A 178 -6.79 13.72 3.33
C ARG A 178 -8.30 13.67 3.14
N GLN A 179 -8.93 12.58 3.57
CA GLN A 179 -10.38 12.52 3.64
C GLN A 179 -10.86 13.27 4.88
N VAL A 180 -11.68 14.30 4.67
CA VAL A 180 -12.28 15.12 5.71
C VAL A 180 -13.78 15.20 5.43
N ALA A 181 -14.59 14.81 6.41
CA ALA A 181 -16.05 14.78 6.27
C ALA A 181 -16.50 14.07 4.97
N GLY A 182 -16.02 12.84 4.76
CA GLY A 182 -16.38 12.04 3.59
C GLY A 182 -15.83 12.53 2.24
N THR A 183 -15.18 13.70 2.19
CA THR A 183 -14.65 14.31 0.96
C THR A 183 -13.12 14.32 0.97
N ASN A 184 -12.49 14.08 -0.19
CA ASN A 184 -11.04 14.21 -0.32
C ASN A 184 -10.69 15.69 -0.49
N LYS A 185 -9.92 16.24 0.44
CA LYS A 185 -9.40 17.61 0.38
C LYS A 185 -7.88 17.58 0.19
N GLN A 186 -7.37 18.55 -0.57
CA GLN A 186 -5.93 18.77 -0.73
C GLN A 186 -5.45 19.75 0.34
N GLY A 187 -4.25 19.52 0.85
CA GLY A 187 -3.67 20.35 1.88
C GLY A 187 -2.19 20.05 2.10
N PHE A 188 -1.71 20.36 3.29
CA PHE A 188 -0.31 20.27 3.68
C PHE A 188 -0.18 19.67 5.07
N LEU A 189 0.94 19.04 5.36
CA LEU A 189 1.37 18.83 6.74
C LEU A 189 2.07 20.11 7.20
N ILE A 190 1.71 20.62 8.37
CA ILE A 190 2.41 21.75 8.98
C ILE A 190 3.44 21.27 9.99
N VAL A 191 4.69 21.64 9.74
CA VAL A 191 5.83 21.35 10.60
C VAL A 191 6.33 22.65 11.20
N THR A 192 6.28 22.77 12.52
CA THR A 192 6.63 24.00 13.24
C THR A 192 7.81 23.74 14.18
N PRO A 193 8.87 24.58 14.15
CA PRO A 193 9.95 24.51 15.12
C PRO A 193 9.45 24.76 16.56
N LEU A 194 9.91 23.95 17.50
CA LEU A 194 9.69 24.13 18.94
C LEU A 194 11.04 24.21 19.65
N ARG A 195 11.22 25.25 20.46
CA ARG A 195 12.45 25.47 21.24
C ARG A 195 12.19 25.24 22.71
N GLN A 196 13.10 24.54 23.38
CA GLN A 196 13.04 24.35 24.82
C GLN A 196 13.06 25.70 25.53
N GLN A 197 12.24 25.85 26.57
CA GLN A 197 12.23 27.08 27.36
C GLN A 197 13.55 27.19 28.16
N GLY A 198 14.29 28.28 27.96
CA GLY A 198 15.54 28.55 28.68
C GLY A 198 16.70 27.58 28.38
N GLY A 199 16.58 26.73 27.35
CA GLY A 199 17.56 25.72 27.00
C GLY A 199 17.97 25.77 25.52
N PRO A 200 19.08 25.09 25.15
CA PRO A 200 19.57 25.09 23.77
C PRO A 200 18.88 24.06 22.87
N ARG A 201 18.08 23.14 23.42
CA ARG A 201 17.45 22.05 22.67
C ARG A 201 16.27 22.56 21.85
N CYS A 202 16.03 21.91 20.71
CA CYS A 202 14.94 22.23 19.80
C CYS A 202 14.55 21.00 18.98
N VAL A 203 13.36 21.05 18.39
CA VAL A 203 12.74 19.93 17.67
C VAL A 203 11.82 20.48 16.59
N MET A 204 11.69 19.75 15.48
CA MET A 204 10.65 19.99 14.48
C MET A 204 9.39 19.21 14.87
N VAL A 205 8.24 19.87 14.93
CA VAL A 205 6.98 19.20 15.29
C VAL A 205 6.05 19.19 14.10
N ASN A 206 5.75 18.01 13.56
CA ASN A 206 4.64 17.85 12.62
C ASN A 206 3.32 17.84 13.41
N ARG A 207 2.58 18.95 13.34
CA ARG A 207 1.33 19.15 14.09
C ARG A 207 0.12 18.51 13.40
N GLY A 208 0.28 18.06 12.16
CA GLY A 208 -0.77 17.40 11.39
C GLY A 208 -1.14 18.11 10.10
N TRP A 209 -2.26 17.69 9.53
CA TRP A 209 -2.76 18.15 8.23
C TRP A 209 -3.60 19.42 8.35
N VAL A 210 -3.41 20.34 7.41
CA VAL A 210 -4.20 21.56 7.24
C VAL A 210 -4.67 21.67 5.79
N PRO A 211 -5.86 22.20 5.54
CA PRO A 211 -6.37 22.38 4.18
C PRO A 211 -5.62 23.51 3.48
N THR A 212 -5.75 23.60 2.15
CA THR A 212 -4.97 24.57 1.35
C THR A 212 -5.26 26.02 1.75
N GLU A 213 -6.51 26.31 2.08
CA GLU A 213 -6.99 27.63 2.51
C GLU A 213 -6.32 28.09 3.81
N TRP A 214 -5.87 27.16 4.65
CA TRP A 214 -5.19 27.47 5.91
C TRP A 214 -3.84 28.17 5.70
N LYS A 215 -3.18 27.96 4.54
CA LYS A 215 -1.93 28.67 4.24
C LYS A 215 -2.17 30.17 4.01
N GLU A 216 -3.33 30.53 3.47
CA GLU A 216 -3.67 31.89 3.05
C GLU A 216 -4.46 32.66 4.12
N ASP A 217 -5.37 31.98 4.84
CA ASP A 217 -6.24 32.59 5.84
C ASP A 217 -5.54 32.79 7.19
N ALA A 218 -5.29 34.05 7.56
CA ALA A 218 -4.65 34.40 8.83
C ALA A 218 -5.53 34.14 10.06
N ALA A 219 -6.85 34.26 9.95
CA ALA A 219 -7.77 34.01 11.06
C ALA A 219 -7.82 32.52 11.36
N MET A 220 -7.93 31.69 10.32
CA MET A 220 -7.89 30.22 10.45
C MET A 220 -6.56 29.74 11.04
N ARG A 221 -5.45 30.38 10.68
CA ARG A 221 -4.14 30.11 11.30
C ARG A 221 -4.06 30.49 12.75
N ALA A 222 -4.66 31.61 13.13
CA ALA A 222 -4.65 32.10 14.52
C ALA A 222 -5.48 31.19 15.43
N GLU A 223 -6.61 30.66 14.95
CA GLU A 223 -7.45 29.70 15.68
C GLU A 223 -6.72 28.37 15.95
N GLY A 224 -5.94 27.88 14.98
CA GLY A 224 -5.17 26.63 15.09
C GLY A 224 -3.79 26.74 15.76
N GLN A 225 -3.46 27.90 16.33
CA GLN A 225 -2.23 28.09 17.11
C GLN A 225 -2.57 27.98 18.60
N PRO A 226 -1.83 27.18 19.38
CA PRO A 226 -2.02 27.13 20.83
C PRO A 226 -1.99 28.55 21.42
N ALA A 227 -2.95 28.86 22.30
CA ALA A 227 -3.14 30.20 22.80
C ALA A 227 -1.90 30.71 23.56
N GLY A 228 -1.34 31.83 23.09
CA GLY A 228 -0.25 32.57 23.73
C GLY A 228 1.07 32.47 22.96
N LYS A 229 1.44 33.54 22.25
CA LYS A 229 2.74 33.70 21.55
C LYS A 229 3.99 33.53 22.44
N ALA A 230 3.82 33.24 23.72
CA ALA A 230 4.88 33.12 24.72
C ALA A 230 4.64 32.03 25.78
N SER A 231 3.55 31.24 25.68
CA SER A 231 3.27 30.19 26.66
C SER A 231 3.98 28.90 26.27
N ALA A 232 4.74 28.31 27.20
CA ALA A 232 5.30 26.99 27.00
C ALA A 232 4.16 25.97 26.83
N VAL A 233 4.27 25.12 25.82
CA VAL A 233 3.34 24.04 25.52
C VAL A 233 4.03 22.70 25.70
N ARG A 234 3.31 21.73 26.27
CA ARG A 234 3.73 20.33 26.31
C ARG A 234 3.13 19.62 25.11
N ILE A 235 3.99 19.01 24.29
CA ILE A 235 3.61 18.24 23.12
C ILE A 235 4.06 16.81 23.33
N GLU A 236 3.13 15.88 23.20
CA GLU A 236 3.41 14.45 23.13
C GLU A 236 3.28 13.97 21.68
N GLY A 237 4.17 13.08 21.27
CA GLY A 237 4.18 12.56 19.92
C GLY A 237 5.07 11.34 19.75
N ILE A 238 5.26 10.98 18.49
CA ILE A 238 6.09 9.86 18.06
C ILE A 238 7.32 10.41 17.33
N LEU A 239 8.51 9.95 17.72
CA LEU A 239 9.73 10.29 17.00
C LEU A 239 9.72 9.68 15.59
N ARG A 240 10.10 10.47 14.58
CA ARG A 240 10.14 10.08 13.16
C ARG A 240 11.42 10.54 12.49
N HIS A 241 11.99 9.72 11.60
CA HIS A 241 13.19 10.08 10.83
C HIS A 241 12.87 10.72 9.46
N GLY A 242 11.58 10.94 9.16
CA GLY A 242 11.12 11.51 7.90
C GLY A 242 10.50 10.50 6.95
N GLU A 243 10.67 10.76 5.66
CA GLU A 243 10.11 9.96 4.57
C GLU A 243 11.15 9.66 3.50
N ASP A 244 11.10 8.44 2.96
CA ASP A 244 11.84 8.05 1.78
C ASP A 244 11.01 8.35 0.51
N PRO A 245 11.36 9.36 -0.30
CA PRO A 245 10.60 9.70 -1.49
C PRO A 245 10.72 8.60 -2.56
N GLY A 246 9.58 8.32 -3.22
CA GLY A 246 9.57 7.46 -4.41
C GLY A 246 10.19 8.16 -5.63
N GLY A 247 10.59 7.40 -6.65
CA GLY A 247 11.29 7.94 -7.84
C GLY A 247 10.51 8.92 -8.72
N PHE A 248 9.22 9.16 -8.44
CA PHE A 248 8.38 10.15 -9.13
C PHE A 248 8.12 11.39 -8.26
N VAL A 249 8.60 11.42 -7.02
CA VAL A 249 8.48 12.58 -6.13
C VAL A 249 9.59 13.58 -6.50
N PRO A 250 9.26 14.84 -6.81
CA PRO A 250 10.26 15.86 -7.07
C PRO A 250 11.16 16.11 -5.84
N PRO A 251 12.40 16.57 -6.04
CA PRO A 251 13.24 17.01 -4.92
C PRO A 251 12.63 18.24 -4.22
N ASN A 252 12.88 18.39 -2.92
CA ASN A 252 12.49 19.59 -2.19
C ASN A 252 13.20 20.84 -2.75
N GLU A 253 12.57 22.01 -2.62
CA GLU A 253 13.15 23.29 -2.99
C GLU A 253 13.15 24.24 -1.76
N PRO A 254 14.13 24.10 -0.83
CA PRO A 254 14.16 24.85 0.42
C PRO A 254 14.12 26.36 0.24
N GLU A 255 14.80 26.90 -0.77
CA GLU A 255 14.85 28.35 -1.03
C GLU A 255 13.50 28.95 -1.43
N LYS A 256 12.60 28.13 -1.97
CA LYS A 256 11.24 28.54 -2.34
C LYS A 256 10.20 28.16 -1.28
N GLY A 257 10.62 27.44 -0.22
CA GLY A 257 9.72 26.88 0.79
C GLY A 257 8.79 25.78 0.24
N ASN A 258 9.18 25.11 -0.85
CA ASN A 258 8.40 24.01 -1.43
C ASN A 258 8.95 22.68 -0.95
N TRP A 259 8.12 21.93 -0.23
CA TRP A 259 8.48 20.66 0.39
C TRP A 259 7.55 19.56 -0.07
N PHE A 260 8.05 18.55 -0.78
CA PHE A 260 7.24 17.45 -1.31
C PHE A 260 7.22 16.23 -0.38
N TYR A 261 8.32 16.00 0.33
CA TYR A 261 8.47 14.91 1.31
C TYR A 261 9.11 15.43 2.58
N MET A 262 8.93 14.68 3.66
CA MET A 262 9.42 15.05 4.98
C MET A 262 10.91 14.70 5.13
N ASN A 263 11.77 15.71 5.04
CA ASN A 263 13.19 15.60 5.38
C ASN A 263 13.48 16.42 6.66
N PRO A 264 13.68 15.78 7.83
CA PRO A 264 13.89 16.47 9.10
C PRO A 264 15.04 17.48 9.06
N SER A 265 16.17 17.12 8.44
CA SER A 265 17.35 17.98 8.41
C SER A 265 17.16 19.23 7.57
N GLU A 266 16.58 19.10 6.37
CA GLU A 266 16.31 20.26 5.52
C GLU A 266 15.23 21.17 6.14
N LEU A 267 14.18 20.57 6.71
CA LEU A 267 13.11 21.31 7.39
C LEU A 267 13.61 22.04 8.63
N ALA A 268 14.50 21.42 9.40
CA ALA A 268 15.12 22.03 10.57
C ALA A 268 15.93 23.26 10.18
N VAL A 269 16.79 23.15 9.16
CA VAL A 269 17.59 24.28 8.65
C VAL A 269 16.70 25.42 8.17
N ALA A 270 15.65 25.10 7.39
CA ALA A 270 14.69 26.10 6.92
C ALA A 270 13.88 26.75 8.06
N GLY A 271 13.66 26.02 9.15
CA GLY A 271 13.05 26.50 10.39
C GLY A 271 14.01 27.24 11.33
N GLY A 272 15.27 27.47 10.93
CA GLY A 272 16.27 28.14 11.76
C GLY A 272 16.79 27.29 12.94
N LEU A 273 16.64 25.97 12.85
CA LEU A 273 17.18 25.00 13.80
C LEU A 273 18.45 24.31 13.24
N PRO A 274 19.27 23.66 14.10
CA PRO A 274 20.35 22.79 13.64
C PRO A 274 19.82 21.62 12.79
N ALA A 275 20.58 21.18 11.79
CA ALA A 275 20.19 20.10 10.86
C ALA A 275 19.94 18.73 11.54
N GLN A 276 20.46 18.55 12.76
CA GLN A 276 20.26 17.37 13.58
C GLN A 276 19.03 17.47 14.51
N ALA A 277 18.21 18.52 14.39
CA ALA A 277 17.01 18.63 15.22
C ALA A 277 16.03 17.46 14.91
N PRO A 278 15.58 16.71 15.93
CA PRO A 278 14.68 15.60 15.73
C PRO A 278 13.33 16.06 15.18
N LEU A 279 12.59 15.12 14.59
CA LEU A 279 11.22 15.34 14.15
C LEU A 279 10.25 14.53 15.02
N VAL A 280 9.29 15.23 15.62
CA VAL A 280 8.21 14.63 16.40
C VAL A 280 6.90 14.79 15.64
N GLU A 281 6.20 13.68 15.44
CA GLU A 281 4.86 13.65 14.86
C GLU A 281 3.82 13.63 15.97
N VAL A 282 3.00 14.68 16.04
CA VAL A 282 1.88 14.73 16.98
C VAL A 282 0.86 13.66 16.58
N VAL A 283 0.44 12.87 17.56
CA VAL A 283 -0.52 11.79 17.36
C VAL A 283 -1.71 11.93 18.28
N THR A 284 -2.84 11.41 17.84
CA THR A 284 -4.06 11.26 18.63
C THR A 284 -4.37 9.78 18.86
N GLU A 285 -4.79 9.42 20.06
CA GLU A 285 -5.22 8.05 20.39
C GLU A 285 -6.54 7.67 19.71
N THR A 286 -7.34 8.65 19.30
CA THR A 286 -8.59 8.41 18.58
C THR A 286 -8.25 8.02 17.14
N PRO A 287 -8.49 6.75 16.71
CA PRO A 287 -8.33 6.34 15.30
C PRO A 287 -9.17 7.27 14.46
N GLY A 288 -8.59 7.82 13.37
CA GLY A 288 -9.07 8.86 12.44
C GLY A 288 -10.59 9.05 12.27
N THR A 289 -11.30 9.24 13.37
CA THR A 289 -12.71 9.53 13.50
C THR A 289 -12.75 10.95 14.01
N TYR A 290 -12.26 11.86 13.16
CA TYR A 290 -12.91 13.14 13.14
C TYR A 290 -14.31 12.84 12.62
N ILE A 291 -15.22 12.76 13.58
CA ILE A 291 -16.64 12.87 13.37
C ILE A 291 -16.78 14.07 12.43
N GLY A 292 -17.14 13.81 11.19
CA GLY A 292 -17.10 14.78 10.11
C GLY A 292 -18.09 14.27 9.09
N ARG A 293 -19.01 15.13 8.69
CA ARG A 293 -20.20 14.82 7.87
C ARG A 293 -19.87 13.79 6.78
N GLY A 294 -20.22 12.51 6.97
CA GLY A 294 -20.18 11.55 5.86
C GLY A 294 -21.01 12.08 4.68
N PRO A 295 -20.85 11.53 3.46
CA PRO A 295 -21.64 11.92 2.30
C PRO A 295 -23.12 12.03 2.67
N PRO A 296 -23.87 13.03 2.17
CA PRO A 296 -25.25 13.22 2.57
C PRO A 296 -25.99 11.90 2.36
N THR A 297 -26.64 11.41 3.41
CA THR A 297 -27.43 10.19 3.30
C THR A 297 -28.53 10.41 2.26
N ALA A 298 -29.04 9.34 1.65
CA ALA A 298 -30.17 9.48 0.72
C ALA A 298 -31.33 10.28 1.36
N THR A 299 -31.53 10.13 2.66
CA THR A 299 -32.50 10.88 3.47
C THR A 299 -32.21 12.38 3.53
N GLU A 300 -30.94 12.81 3.54
CA GLU A 300 -30.55 14.23 3.48
C GLU A 300 -30.73 14.84 2.10
N ILE A 301 -30.40 14.07 1.04
CA ILE A 301 -30.64 14.49 -0.35
C ILE A 301 -32.15 14.69 -0.59
N LEU A 302 -32.97 13.89 0.08
CA LEU A 302 -34.44 13.96 0.04
C LEU A 302 -35.04 14.97 1.05
N GLY A 303 -34.23 15.85 1.65
CA GLY A 303 -34.72 16.96 2.49
C GLY A 303 -34.90 16.64 3.98
N GLY A 304 -34.49 15.46 4.44
CA GLY A 304 -34.46 15.11 5.86
C GLY A 304 -33.39 15.90 6.62
N ARG A 305 -33.76 16.55 7.73
CA ARG A 305 -32.77 17.21 8.61
C ARG A 305 -32.01 16.15 9.40
N ARG A 306 -30.68 16.15 9.29
CA ARG A 306 -29.82 15.36 10.16
C ARG A 306 -29.82 15.97 11.58
N ARG A 307 -30.05 15.16 12.62
CA ARG A 307 -29.77 15.52 14.02
C ARG A 307 -28.41 14.93 14.40
N GLY A 308 -27.44 15.79 14.66
CA GLY A 308 -26.11 15.47 15.16
C GLY A 308 -25.36 16.77 15.48
N PRO A 309 -24.37 16.76 16.38
CA PRO A 309 -23.63 17.98 16.73
C PRO A 309 -22.93 18.57 15.50
N ASP A 310 -22.96 19.90 15.36
CA ASP A 310 -22.10 20.64 14.43
C ASP A 310 -20.65 20.44 14.88
N ILE A 311 -19.80 19.97 13.98
CA ILE A 311 -18.45 19.53 14.33
C ILE A 311 -17.48 20.54 13.77
N GLN A 312 -16.91 21.34 14.67
CA GLN A 312 -15.93 22.35 14.30
C GLN A 312 -14.63 21.62 13.92
N GLU A 313 -14.28 21.66 12.62
CA GLU A 313 -13.03 21.13 12.09
C GLU A 313 -11.87 21.99 12.64
N SER A 314 -11.40 21.71 13.85
CA SER A 314 -10.23 22.39 14.41
C SER A 314 -8.97 21.86 13.74
N TYR A 315 -8.25 22.75 13.06
CA TYR A 315 -6.98 22.47 12.41
C TYR A 315 -5.82 22.93 13.30
N PRO A 316 -4.63 22.30 13.21
CA PRO A 316 -4.26 21.17 12.36
C PRO A 316 -4.87 19.84 12.84
N LEU A 317 -4.97 18.86 11.93
CA LEU A 317 -5.43 17.50 12.21
C LEU A 317 -4.24 16.54 12.37
N PRO A 318 -3.84 16.14 13.59
CA PRO A 318 -2.82 15.11 13.81
C PRO A 318 -3.12 13.79 13.08
N LYS A 319 -2.09 12.94 12.95
CA LYS A 319 -2.30 11.53 12.59
C LYS A 319 -2.81 10.77 13.79
N SER A 320 -3.60 9.73 13.57
CA SER A 320 -3.94 8.81 14.65
C SER A 320 -2.82 7.79 14.88
N MET A 321 -2.79 7.16 16.05
CA MET A 321 -1.88 6.02 16.31
C MET A 321 -2.09 4.90 15.27
N ASP A 322 -3.34 4.65 14.86
CA ASP A 322 -3.67 3.67 13.81
C ASP A 322 -3.06 4.05 12.45
N ASP A 323 -3.08 5.33 12.08
CA ASP A 323 -2.44 5.80 10.84
C ASP A 323 -0.94 5.52 10.81
N MET A 324 -0.27 5.47 11.97
CA MET A 324 1.16 5.18 12.09
C MET A 324 1.49 3.69 11.89
N LEU A 325 0.50 2.82 12.12
CA LEU A 325 0.54 1.38 11.88
C LEU A 325 0.00 0.98 10.51
N HIS A 326 -0.54 1.93 9.75
CA HIS A 326 -1.13 1.62 8.47
C HIS A 326 -0.10 1.59 7.34
N PHE A 327 -0.13 0.53 6.54
CA PHE A 327 0.59 0.45 5.27
C PHE A 327 -0.40 0.39 4.12
N SER A 328 0.01 0.84 2.93
CA SER A 328 -0.82 0.74 1.72
C SER A 328 -1.27 -0.68 1.34
N VAL A 329 -0.53 -1.69 1.80
CA VAL A 329 -0.85 -3.12 1.63
C VAL A 329 -0.59 -3.79 2.98
N MET A 330 -1.62 -4.30 3.63
CA MET A 330 -1.50 -4.87 4.98
C MET A 330 -1.04 -6.33 4.95
N PRO A 331 -0.54 -6.89 6.07
CA PRO A 331 -0.20 -8.32 6.15
C PRO A 331 -1.37 -9.23 5.73
N GLN A 332 -2.61 -8.82 6.03
CA GLN A 332 -3.80 -9.55 5.61
C GLN A 332 -3.98 -9.56 4.08
N ASP A 333 -3.64 -8.47 3.39
CA ASP A 333 -3.69 -8.42 1.92
C ASP A 333 -2.66 -9.37 1.33
N HIS A 334 -1.43 -9.39 1.87
CA HIS A 334 -0.40 -10.33 1.47
C HIS A 334 -0.82 -11.79 1.70
N PHE A 335 -1.52 -12.08 2.79
CA PHE A 335 -2.13 -13.39 3.03
C PHE A 335 -3.14 -13.76 1.94
N ASN A 336 -4.06 -12.85 1.62
CA ASN A 336 -5.08 -13.08 0.59
C ASN A 336 -4.44 -13.32 -0.80
N TYR A 337 -3.37 -12.60 -1.12
CA TYR A 337 -2.60 -12.84 -2.34
C TYR A 337 -1.89 -14.20 -2.30
N ALA A 338 -1.24 -14.56 -1.20
CA ALA A 338 -0.58 -15.86 -1.05
C ALA A 338 -1.58 -17.02 -1.26
N ALA A 339 -2.75 -16.94 -0.64
CA ALA A 339 -3.83 -17.92 -0.82
C ALA A 339 -4.25 -18.03 -2.29
N THR A 340 -4.47 -16.90 -2.96
CA THR A 340 -4.83 -16.85 -4.39
C THR A 340 -3.78 -17.55 -5.26
N TRP A 341 -2.51 -17.24 -5.06
CA TRP A 341 -1.40 -17.83 -5.82
C TRP A 341 -1.23 -19.32 -5.56
N TRP A 342 -1.39 -19.78 -4.32
CA TRP A 342 -1.34 -21.21 -4.01
C TRP A 342 -2.56 -21.97 -4.55
N THR A 343 -3.75 -21.37 -4.57
CA THR A 343 -4.93 -21.97 -5.22
C THR A 343 -4.70 -22.12 -6.73
N LEU A 344 -4.17 -21.10 -7.40
CA LEU A 344 -3.79 -21.16 -8.82
C LEU A 344 -2.73 -22.25 -9.08
N SER A 345 -1.71 -22.34 -8.22
CA SER A 345 -0.70 -23.39 -8.27
C SER A 345 -1.31 -24.78 -8.11
N ALA A 346 -2.22 -24.97 -7.15
CA ALA A 346 -2.87 -26.26 -6.91
C ALA A 346 -3.79 -26.66 -8.08
N ALA A 347 -4.55 -25.71 -8.63
CA ALA A 347 -5.42 -25.94 -9.78
C ALA A 347 -4.63 -26.33 -11.03
N THR A 348 -3.56 -25.59 -11.35
CA THR A 348 -2.69 -25.89 -12.50
C THR A 348 -1.98 -27.23 -12.33
N LEU A 349 -1.53 -27.56 -11.12
CA LEU A 349 -0.97 -28.87 -10.80
C LEU A 349 -1.99 -29.99 -11.01
N ALA A 350 -3.23 -29.82 -10.55
CA ALA A 350 -4.30 -30.81 -10.74
C ALA A 350 -4.61 -31.02 -12.24
N LEU A 351 -4.64 -29.95 -13.03
CA LEU A 351 -4.81 -30.02 -14.48
C LEU A 351 -3.63 -30.71 -15.17
N ALA A 352 -2.40 -30.39 -14.77
CA ALA A 352 -1.19 -31.04 -15.28
C ALA A 352 -1.22 -32.55 -15.01
N VAL A 353 -1.53 -32.96 -13.77
CA VAL A 353 -1.66 -34.37 -13.40
C VAL A 353 -2.75 -35.08 -14.20
N LYS A 354 -3.91 -34.44 -14.39
CA LYS A 354 -5.00 -35.00 -15.21
C LYS A 354 -4.58 -35.18 -16.67
N ALA A 355 -3.94 -34.17 -17.27
CA ALA A 355 -3.46 -34.21 -18.65
C ALA A 355 -2.39 -35.29 -18.86
N ILE A 356 -1.45 -35.43 -17.93
CA ILE A 356 -0.43 -36.48 -17.97
C ILE A 356 -1.09 -37.86 -17.87
N ARG A 357 -2.00 -38.07 -16.91
CA ARG A 357 -2.71 -39.36 -16.73
C ARG A 357 -3.54 -39.74 -17.95
N GLN A 358 -4.23 -38.78 -18.58
CA GLN A 358 -4.97 -39.03 -19.81
C GLN A 358 -4.04 -39.37 -20.99
N GLY A 359 -2.89 -38.68 -21.08
CA GLY A 359 -1.87 -38.96 -22.10
C GLY A 359 -1.21 -40.33 -21.95
N VAL A 360 -1.05 -40.81 -20.71
CA VAL A 360 -0.56 -42.17 -20.43
C VAL A 360 -1.60 -43.22 -20.79
N LYS A 361 -2.88 -43.01 -20.45
CA LYS A 361 -3.97 -43.96 -20.79
C LYS A 361 -4.26 -44.07 -22.29
N ALA A 362 -3.88 -43.06 -23.07
CA ALA A 362 -4.08 -43.03 -24.52
C ALA A 362 -2.93 -43.66 -25.33
N ARG A 363 -1.88 -44.15 -24.66
CA ARG A 363 -0.77 -44.92 -25.24
C ARG A 363 -1.01 -46.39 -25.01
#